data_AF-A0A7I7K101-F1
#
_entry.id   AF-A0A7I7K101-F1
#
_cell.length_a   1.000
_cell.length_b   1.000
_cell.length_c   1.000
_cell.angle_alpha   90.00
_cell.angle_beta   90.00
_cell.angle_gamma   90.00
#
_symmetry.space_group_name_H-M   'P 1'
#
loop_
_entity.id
_entity.type
_entity.pdbx_description
1 polymer ?
#
loop_
_entity_poly.entity_id
_entity_poly.type
_entity_poly.pdbx_seq_one_letter_code
_entity_poly.pdbx_strand_id
1 'polypeptide(L)'
;MEFRSLAGAAGCAAAFGVAVLVAPGAQADPQFNAAEKQYLGELYLYVHPSVTPPRLVELGHLACAARRDGATSDQAREVVWRNLDAAGVVSSNAEMGTLVHVAVDNLCPEVGYP
;
A
#
# COMPACT_ATOMS: atom_id res chain seq x y z
N MET A 1 -10.60 -45.72 -26.68
CA MET A 1 -10.04 -44.35 -26.69
C MET A 1 -9.95 -43.94 -28.14
N GLU A 2 -10.89 -43.11 -28.57
CA GLU A 2 -11.21 -42.86 -29.98
C GLU A 2 -10.21 -41.90 -30.65
N PHE A 3 -9.88 -42.21 -31.90
CA PHE A 3 -9.10 -41.37 -32.82
C PHE A 3 -10.04 -40.45 -33.62
N ARG A 4 -9.64 -39.19 -33.85
CA ARG A 4 -9.87 -38.38 -35.09
C ARG A 4 -9.18 -37.01 -34.94
N SER A 5 -8.13 -36.68 -35.72
CA SER A 5 -8.14 -36.12 -37.10
C SER A 5 -8.88 -34.78 -37.22
N LEU A 6 -8.46 -33.74 -37.94
CA LEU A 6 -7.35 -33.42 -38.84
C LEU A 6 -7.49 -31.91 -39.16
N ALA A 7 -6.55 -31.39 -39.96
CA ALA A 7 -6.70 -30.25 -40.86
C ALA A 7 -6.30 -28.87 -40.31
N GLY A 8 -5.03 -28.55 -40.55
CA GLY A 8 -4.69 -27.23 -41.03
C GLY A 8 -5.33 -26.97 -42.39
N ALA A 9 -5.82 -25.75 -42.59
CA ALA A 9 -6.10 -25.20 -43.91
C ALA A 9 -5.84 -23.70 -43.86
N ALA A 10 -4.90 -23.28 -44.69
CA ALA A 10 -4.57 -21.89 -44.95
C ALA A 10 -5.79 -21.14 -45.49
N GLY A 11 -6.00 -19.92 -45.00
CA GLY A 11 -6.95 -18.95 -45.56
C GLY A 11 -6.33 -17.56 -45.48
N CYS A 12 -5.71 -17.11 -46.56
CA CYS A 12 -5.33 -15.71 -46.75
C CYS A 12 -6.57 -14.87 -47.06
N ALA A 13 -6.82 -13.79 -46.34
CA ALA A 13 -7.45 -12.58 -46.89
C ALA A 13 -7.30 -11.40 -45.92
N ALA A 14 -6.94 -10.27 -46.51
CA ALA A 14 -6.54 -9.01 -45.91
C ALA A 14 -7.66 -8.28 -45.14
N ALA A 15 -7.26 -7.55 -44.09
CA ALA A 15 -7.63 -6.16 -43.90
C ALA A 15 -6.71 -5.56 -42.82
N PHE A 16 -5.90 -4.57 -43.21
CA PHE A 16 -5.22 -3.68 -42.29
C PHE A 16 -6.28 -2.88 -41.51
N GLY A 17 -6.59 -3.32 -40.31
CA GLY A 17 -7.34 -2.58 -39.32
C GLY A 17 -6.63 -2.76 -37.99
N VAL A 18 -5.71 -1.86 -37.67
CA VAL A 18 -5.11 -1.81 -36.33
C VAL A 18 -6.20 -1.29 -35.39
N ALA A 19 -7.09 -2.18 -34.97
CA ALA A 19 -7.92 -1.95 -33.81
C ALA A 19 -6.98 -1.99 -32.60
N VAL A 20 -6.42 -0.84 -32.24
CA VAL A 20 -5.81 -0.65 -30.92
C VAL A 20 -6.95 -0.78 -29.92
N LEU A 21 -7.18 -2.01 -29.46
CA LEU A 21 -7.94 -2.29 -28.26
C LEU A 21 -7.17 -1.61 -27.12
N VAL A 22 -7.54 -0.37 -26.81
CA VAL A 22 -7.15 0.27 -25.56
C VAL A 22 -7.85 -0.55 -24.49
N ALA A 23 -7.18 -1.57 -23.98
CA ALA A 23 -7.61 -2.27 -22.80
C ALA A 23 -7.80 -1.19 -21.71
N PRO A 24 -8.98 -1.10 -21.07
CA PRO A 24 -9.10 -0.26 -19.89
C PRO A 24 -8.01 -0.72 -18.94
N GLY A 25 -7.08 0.17 -18.61
CA GLY A 25 -6.02 -0.12 -17.66
C GLY A 25 -6.69 -0.59 -16.39
N ALA A 26 -6.61 -1.90 -16.11
CA ALA A 26 -6.98 -2.43 -14.82
C ALA A 26 -6.07 -1.73 -13.82
N GLN A 27 -6.62 -0.76 -13.09
CA GLN A 27 -5.96 -0.17 -11.95
C GLN A 27 -5.81 -1.32 -10.96
N ALA A 28 -4.64 -1.94 -10.95
CA ALA A 28 -4.35 -3.01 -10.01
C ALA A 28 -4.49 -2.42 -8.61
N ASP A 29 -5.31 -3.06 -7.78
CA ASP A 29 -5.39 -2.71 -6.37
C ASP A 29 -3.97 -2.70 -5.76
N PRO A 30 -3.66 -1.75 -4.87
CA PRO A 30 -2.38 -1.71 -4.19
C PRO A 30 -2.08 -3.05 -3.52
N GLN A 31 -1.01 -3.71 -3.96
CA GLN A 31 -0.64 -5.01 -3.42
C GLN A 31 0.17 -4.84 -2.14
N PHE A 32 -0.48 -5.04 -1.00
CA PHE A 32 0.15 -5.04 0.32
C PHE A 32 0.73 -6.42 0.67
N ASN A 33 1.90 -6.41 1.33
CA ASN A 33 2.47 -7.60 1.93
C ASN A 33 1.71 -8.01 3.21
N ALA A 34 2.08 -9.13 3.84
CA ALA A 34 1.38 -9.64 5.02
C ALA A 34 1.44 -8.69 6.22
N ALA A 35 2.60 -8.08 6.48
CA ALA A 35 2.79 -7.14 7.59
C ALA A 35 2.02 -5.83 7.37
N GLU A 36 1.99 -5.32 6.13
CA GLU A 36 1.22 -4.13 5.77
C GLU A 36 -0.29 -4.34 5.91
N LYS A 37 -0.78 -5.53 5.53
CA LYS A 37 -2.18 -5.91 5.75
C LYS A 37 -2.52 -5.98 7.23
N GLN A 38 -1.64 -6.55 8.04
CA GLN A 38 -1.84 -6.63 9.49
C GLN A 38 -1.83 -5.23 10.12
N TYR A 39 -0.83 -4.41 9.78
CA TYR A 39 -0.75 -3.02 10.19
C TYR A 39 -2.03 -2.23 9.86
N LEU A 40 -2.52 -2.30 8.62
CA LEU A 40 -3.76 -1.62 8.22
C LEU A 40 -4.96 -2.16 9.00
N GLY A 41 -5.05 -3.49 9.14
CA GLY A 41 -6.13 -4.15 9.87
C GLY A 41 -6.19 -3.72 11.33
N GLU A 42 -5.06 -3.71 12.02
CA GLU A 42 -4.95 -3.29 13.42
C GLU A 42 -5.16 -1.79 13.58
N LEU A 43 -4.58 -0.96 12.69
CA LEU A 43 -4.75 0.49 12.74
C LEU A 43 -6.23 0.88 12.69
N TYR A 44 -7.00 0.24 11.80
CA TYR A 44 -8.44 0.48 11.65
C TYR A 44 -9.30 -0.02 12.81
N LEU A 45 -8.76 -0.77 13.78
CA LEU A 45 -9.47 -1.08 15.03
C LEU A 45 -9.47 0.10 15.99
N TYR A 46 -8.50 1.00 15.87
CA TYR A 46 -8.29 2.10 16.81
C TYR A 46 -8.63 3.46 16.19
N VAL A 47 -8.26 3.69 14.94
CA VAL A 47 -8.40 4.99 14.26
C VAL A 47 -8.76 4.84 12.78
N HIS A 48 -9.45 5.83 12.24
CA HIS A 48 -9.83 5.88 10.82
C HIS A 48 -9.31 7.17 10.18
N PRO A 49 -8.01 7.26 9.88
CA PRO A 49 -7.44 8.45 9.26
C PRO A 49 -8.07 8.70 7.90
N SER A 50 -8.18 9.98 7.51
CA SER A 50 -8.83 10.42 6.27
C SER A 50 -8.02 10.17 4.99
N VAL A 51 -6.92 9.41 5.08
CA VAL A 51 -6.00 9.12 3.98
C VAL A 51 -6.18 7.71 3.45
N THR A 52 -5.70 7.46 2.23
CA THR A 52 -5.82 6.16 1.57
C THR A 52 -4.96 5.08 2.24
N PRO A 53 -5.30 3.79 2.14
CA PRO A 53 -4.49 2.71 2.70
C PRO A 53 -3.02 2.70 2.25
N PRO A 54 -2.67 2.95 0.96
CA PRO A 54 -1.27 3.08 0.55
C PRO A 54 -0.55 4.20 1.29
N ARG A 55 -1.24 5.33 1.48
CA ARG A 55 -0.68 6.46 2.21
C ARG A 55 -0.43 6.14 3.68
N LEU A 56 -1.32 5.37 4.31
CA LEU A 56 -1.11 4.89 5.68
C LEU A 56 0.11 3.99 5.80
N VAL A 57 0.33 3.11 4.82
CA VAL A 57 1.51 2.24 4.78
C VAL A 57 2.79 3.06 4.60
N GLU A 58 2.79 4.06 3.71
CA GLU A 58 3.92 4.98 3.55
C GLU A 58 4.26 5.71 4.86
N LEU A 59 3.25 6.20 5.59
CA LEU A 59 3.43 6.88 6.87
C LEU A 59 3.94 5.93 7.96
N GLY A 60 3.49 4.67 7.95
CA GLY A 60 4.01 3.63 8.84
C GLY A 60 5.50 3.35 8.58
N HIS A 61 5.88 3.23 7.31
CA HIS A 61 7.29 3.08 6.92
C HIS A 61 8.13 4.32 7.27
N LEU A 62 7.57 5.52 7.12
CA LEU A 62 8.22 6.77 7.54
C LEU A 62 8.47 6.80 9.06
N ALA A 63 7.49 6.39 9.86
CA ALA A 63 7.65 6.25 11.30
C ALA A 63 8.77 5.24 11.62
N CYS A 64 8.75 4.07 10.98
CA CYS A 64 9.78 3.06 11.14
C CYS A 64 11.18 3.54 10.76
N ALA A 65 11.32 4.30 9.66
CA ALA A 65 12.59 4.90 9.28
C ALA A 65 13.13 5.84 10.37
N ALA A 66 12.30 6.75 10.86
CA ALA A 66 12.68 7.66 11.95
C ALA A 66 13.11 6.88 13.22
N ARG A 67 12.39 5.79 13.56
CA ARG A 67 12.71 4.94 14.71
C ARG A 67 14.04 4.20 14.53
N ARG A 68 14.32 3.68 13.33
CA ARG A 68 15.60 3.04 12.99
C ARG A 68 16.77 4.02 13.05
N ASP A 69 16.52 5.29 12.74
CA ASP A 69 17.50 6.38 12.85
C ASP A 69 17.72 6.86 14.29
N GLY A 70 17.05 6.25 15.27
CA GLY A 70 17.21 6.54 16.70
C GLY A 70 16.25 7.60 17.25
N ALA A 71 15.26 8.06 16.47
CA ALA A 71 14.26 8.98 16.98
C ALA A 71 13.34 8.28 17.99
N THR A 72 12.89 9.00 19.03
CA THR A 72 11.87 8.54 19.99
C THR A 72 10.49 8.36 19.32
N SER A 73 9.57 7.64 19.98
CA SER A 73 8.19 7.48 19.49
C SER A 73 7.48 8.83 19.28
N ASP A 74 7.72 9.79 20.19
CA ASP A 74 7.19 11.15 20.07
C ASP A 74 7.77 11.90 18.87
N GLN A 75 9.08 11.78 18.62
CA GLN A 75 9.72 12.40 17.46
C GLN A 75 9.26 11.76 16.15
N ALA A 76 9.11 10.43 16.11
CA ALA A 76 8.55 9.74 14.94
C ALA A 76 7.11 10.19 14.67
N ARG A 77 6.29 10.37 15.72
CA ARG A 77 4.95 10.95 15.62
C ARG A 77 4.98 12.35 15.03
N GLU A 78 5.88 13.22 15.50
CA GLU A 78 6.04 14.56 14.96
C GLU A 78 6.44 14.55 13.48
N VAL A 79 7.30 13.63 13.06
CA VAL A 79 7.69 13.46 11.65
C VAL A 79 6.47 13.10 10.79
N VAL A 80 5.66 12.13 11.23
CA VAL A 80 4.42 11.74 10.54
C VAL A 80 3.43 12.91 10.49
N TRP A 81 3.24 13.61 11.61
CA TRP A 81 2.35 14.76 11.68
C TRP A 81 2.76 15.88 10.72
N ARG A 82 4.05 16.27 10.71
CA ARG A 82 4.55 17.30 9.77
C ARG A 82 4.38 16.88 8.32
N ASN A 83 4.50 15.59 8.03
CA ASN A 83 4.32 15.06 6.68
C ASN A 83 2.85 15.16 6.20
N LEU A 84 1.88 14.95 7.09
CA LEU A 84 0.46 15.15 6.82
C LEU A 84 0.08 16.64 6.77
N ASP A 85 0.61 17.44 7.69
CA ASP A 85 0.40 18.90 7.73
C ASP A 85 0.89 19.57 6.44
N ALA A 86 2.09 19.17 5.95
CA ALA A 86 2.62 19.63 4.66
C ALA A 86 1.73 19.22 3.46
N ALA A 87 0.92 18.17 3.60
CA ALA A 87 -0.07 17.74 2.61
C ALA A 87 -1.46 18.35 2.82
N GLY A 88 -1.64 19.23 3.84
CA GLY A 88 -2.92 19.83 4.19
C GLY A 88 -3.91 18.87 4.84
N VAL A 89 -3.43 17.73 5.35
CA VAL A 89 -4.27 16.72 6.01
C VAL A 89 -4.31 17.00 7.51
N VAL A 90 -5.52 17.23 8.02
CA VAL A 90 -5.74 17.41 9.45
C VAL A 90 -5.81 16.04 10.14
N SER A 91 -4.92 15.81 11.08
CA SER A 91 -4.87 14.61 11.91
C SER A 91 -4.69 14.95 13.38
N SER A 92 -5.27 14.14 14.25
CA SER A 92 -5.13 14.33 15.70
C SER A 92 -3.82 13.74 16.23
N ASN A 93 -3.29 14.30 17.33
CA ASN A 93 -2.10 13.75 17.99
C ASN A 93 -2.29 12.29 18.43
N ALA A 94 -3.50 11.92 18.87
CA ALA A 94 -3.82 10.55 19.24
C ALA A 94 -3.75 9.62 18.02
N GLU A 95 -4.32 10.02 16.89
CA GLU A 95 -4.27 9.26 15.64
C GLU A 95 -2.84 9.02 15.17
N MET A 96 -1.99 10.05 15.24
CA MET A 96 -0.57 9.92 14.87
C MET A 96 0.19 9.02 15.85
N GLY A 97 -0.13 9.10 17.15
CA GLY A 97 0.43 8.21 18.16
C GLY A 97 0.08 6.75 17.89
N THR A 98 -1.19 6.47 17.59
CA THR A 98 -1.66 5.12 17.22
C THR A 98 -0.98 4.63 15.94
N LEU A 99 -0.85 5.48 14.93
CA LEU A 99 -0.18 5.13 13.68
C LEU A 99 1.27 4.66 13.95
N VAL A 100 2.03 5.43 14.71
CA VAL A 100 3.42 5.07 15.06
C VAL A 100 3.47 3.81 15.90
N HIS A 101 2.58 3.66 16.89
CA HIS A 101 2.54 2.49 17.76
C HIS A 101 2.29 1.20 16.96
N VAL A 102 1.23 1.16 16.15
CA VAL A 102 0.88 -0.01 15.35
C VAL A 102 1.94 -0.28 14.27
N ALA A 103 2.57 0.76 13.71
CA ALA A 103 3.67 0.61 12.76
C ALA A 103 4.90 -0.05 13.39
N VAL A 104 5.27 0.33 14.62
CA VAL A 104 6.38 -0.29 15.35
C VAL A 104 6.13 -1.76 15.60
N ASP A 105 4.92 -2.14 16.02
CA ASP A 105 4.60 -3.53 16.33
C ASP A 105 4.55 -4.43 15.09
N ASN A 106 4.12 -3.89 13.95
CA ASN A 106 3.85 -4.68 12.73
C ASN A 106 4.92 -4.56 11.64
N LEU A 107 5.44 -3.36 11.39
CA LEU A 107 6.31 -3.06 10.25
C LEU A 107 7.80 -2.99 10.62
N CYS A 108 8.12 -2.68 11.88
CA CYS A 108 9.50 -2.59 12.36
C CYS A 108 9.67 -3.05 13.82
N PRO A 109 9.30 -4.31 14.15
CA PRO A 109 9.36 -4.81 15.51
C PRO A 109 10.77 -4.79 16.12
N GLU A 110 11.81 -4.79 15.30
CA GLU A 110 13.21 -4.73 15.72
C GLU A 110 13.59 -3.44 16.46
N VAL A 111 12.87 -2.33 16.24
CA VAL A 111 13.18 -1.05 16.89
C VAL A 111 12.62 -0.97 18.31
N GLY A 112 11.63 -1.83 18.63
CA GLY A 112 10.87 -1.79 19.87
C GLY A 112 10.12 -0.47 20.11
N TYR A 113 9.18 -0.51 21.04
CA TYR A 113 8.48 0.66 21.54
C TYR A 113 9.11 1.11 22.88
N PRO A 114 9.76 2.29 22.95
CA PRO A 114 10.25 2.90 24.18
C PRO A 114 9.17 3.69 24.90
#